data_AF-A0A2K1Q6M1-F1
#
_entry.id   AF-A0A2K1Q6M1-F1
#
_cell.length_a   1.000
_cell.length_b   1.000
_cell.length_c   1.000
_cell.angle_alpha   90.00
_cell.angle_beta   90.00
_cell.angle_gamma   90.00
#
_symmetry.space_group_name_H-M   'P 1'
#
loop_
_entity.id
_entity.type
_entity.pdbx_description
1 polymer ?
#
loop_
_entity_poly.entity_id
_entity_poly.type
_entity_poly.pdbx_seq_one_letter_code
_entity_poly.pdbx_strand_id
1 'polypeptide(L)'
;MKHLVIDILMKLAKMDVEAKEITAQVEAQSLLIAALLLTAGKEGSDSIEKNVNNAILAASRATPDVIQSDIDLLLTHINRLLAVTHYIDKTAE
;
A
#
# COMPACT_ATOMS: atom_id res chain seq x y z
N MET A 1 40.68 -9.96 -5.07
CA MET A 1 39.99 -8.73 -4.62
C MET A 1 39.18 -8.04 -5.71
N LYS A 2 39.67 -7.92 -6.96
CA LYS A 2 38.90 -7.28 -8.06
C LYS A 2 37.56 -7.97 -8.37
N HIS A 3 37.52 -9.31 -8.37
CA HIS A 3 36.29 -10.08 -8.61
C HIS A 3 35.24 -9.87 -7.50
N LEU A 4 35.64 -9.88 -6.23
CA LEU A 4 34.73 -9.67 -5.10
C LEU A 4 34.03 -8.29 -5.15
N VAL A 5 34.76 -7.24 -5.53
CA VAL A 5 34.18 -5.89 -5.67
C VAL A 5 33.15 -5.86 -6.82
N ILE A 6 33.46 -6.50 -7.94
CA ILE A 6 32.54 -6.60 -9.09
C ILE A 6 31.28 -7.39 -8.70
N ASP A 7 31.42 -8.51 -7.98
CA ASP A 7 30.29 -9.32 -7.52
C ASP A 7 29.38 -8.56 -6.55
N ILE A 8 29.96 -7.77 -5.65
CA ILE A 8 29.20 -6.88 -4.75
C ILE A 8 28.45 -5.80 -5.54
N LEU A 9 29.12 -5.14 -6.49
CA LEU A 9 28.51 -4.10 -7.32
C LEU A 9 27.35 -4.66 -8.16
N MET A 10 27.49 -5.86 -8.72
CA MET A 10 26.41 -6.53 -9.44
C MET A 10 25.23 -6.86 -8.52
N LYS A 11 25.49 -7.33 -7.30
CA LYS A 11 24.45 -7.64 -6.32
C LYS A 11 23.68 -6.39 -5.89
N LEU A 12 24.38 -5.28 -5.66
CA LEU A 12 23.76 -3.99 -5.32
C LEU A 12 22.90 -3.45 -6.46
N ALA A 13 23.39 -3.54 -7.71
CA ALA A 13 22.62 -3.12 -8.88
C ALA A 13 21.33 -3.95 -9.03
N LYS A 14 21.40 -5.26 -8.82
CA LYS A 14 20.22 -6.14 -8.83
C LYS A 14 19.21 -5.76 -7.74
N MET A 15 19.70 -5.53 -6.52
CA MET A 15 18.85 -5.10 -5.40
C MET A 15 18.15 -3.75 -5.68
N ASP A 16 18.82 -2.80 -6.32
CA ASP A 16 18.23 -1.50 -6.67
C ASP A 16 17.09 -1.65 -7.68
N VAL A 17 17.25 -2.52 -8.68
CA VAL A 17 16.20 -2.83 -9.66
C VAL A 17 15.01 -3.53 -8.99
N GLU A 18 15.26 -4.52 -8.14
CA GLU A 18 14.20 -5.23 -7.39
C GLU A 18 13.44 -4.28 -6.45
N ALA A 19 14.14 -3.35 -5.77
CA ALA A 19 13.50 -2.35 -4.92
C ALA A 19 12.61 -1.38 -5.71
N LYS A 20 13.04 -0.96 -6.91
CA LYS A 20 12.23 -0.13 -7.82
C LYS A 20 10.98 -0.86 -8.28
N GLU A 21 11.09 -2.15 -8.62
CA GLU A 21 9.96 -2.97 -9.04
C GLU A 21 8.94 -3.13 -7.91
N ILE A 22 9.39 -3.43 -6.68
CA ILE A 22 8.50 -3.52 -5.51
C ILE A 22 7.80 -2.18 -5.24
N THR A 23 8.53 -1.06 -5.38
CA THR A 23 7.96 0.28 -5.21
C THR A 23 6.89 0.56 -6.26
N ALA A 24 7.17 0.28 -7.54
CA ALA A 24 6.22 0.45 -8.63
C ALA A 24 4.98 -0.43 -8.45
N GLN A 25 5.12 -1.66 -7.95
CA GLN A 25 4.00 -2.54 -7.65
C GLN A 25 3.11 -1.98 -6.53
N VAL A 26 3.71 -1.47 -5.45
CA VAL A 26 2.96 -0.84 -4.35
C VAL A 26 2.22 0.41 -4.85
N GLU A 27 2.85 1.24 -5.68
CA GLU A 27 2.22 2.43 -6.27
C GLU A 27 1.07 2.06 -7.22
N ALA A 28 1.25 1.05 -8.08
CA ALA A 28 0.21 0.57 -8.99
C ALA A 28 -1.00 0.01 -8.23
N GLN A 29 -0.76 -0.78 -7.17
CA GLN A 29 -1.82 -1.28 -6.29
C GLN A 29 -2.54 -0.14 -5.57
N SER A 30 -1.79 0.88 -5.14
CA SER A 30 -2.37 2.06 -4.50
C SER A 30 -3.33 2.80 -5.42
N LEU A 31 -2.91 2.99 -6.67
CA LEU A 31 -3.72 3.65 -7.70
C LEU A 31 -4.96 2.82 -8.06
N LEU A 32 -4.82 1.49 -8.15
CA LEU A 32 -5.93 0.58 -8.44
C LEU A 32 -6.98 0.63 -7.32
N ILE A 33 -6.55 0.59 -6.05
CA ILE A 33 -7.45 0.72 -4.90
C ILE A 33 -8.15 2.07 -4.95
N ALA A 34 -7.44 3.15 -5.21
CA ALA A 34 -8.05 4.47 -5.36
C ALA A 34 -9.12 4.50 -6.46
N ALA A 35 -8.84 3.95 -7.65
CA ALA A 35 -9.80 3.86 -8.74
C ALA A 35 -11.03 3.02 -8.37
N LEU A 36 -10.84 1.91 -7.65
CA LEU A 36 -11.93 1.06 -7.14
C LEU A 36 -12.79 1.81 -6.11
N LEU A 37 -12.16 2.54 -5.18
CA LEU A 37 -12.85 3.36 -4.17
C LEU A 37 -13.63 4.51 -4.80
N LEU A 38 -13.07 5.20 -5.79
CA LEU A 38 -13.74 6.23 -6.58
C LEU A 38 -14.95 5.67 -7.33
N THR A 39 -14.78 4.49 -7.95
CA THR A 39 -15.85 3.85 -8.72
C THR A 39 -16.98 3.35 -7.83
N ALA A 40 -16.65 2.71 -6.71
CA ALA A 40 -17.63 2.21 -5.74
C ALA A 40 -18.24 3.34 -4.89
N GLY A 41 -17.49 4.41 -4.62
CA GLY A 41 -17.91 5.58 -3.86
C GLY A 41 -18.97 6.44 -4.55
N LYS A 42 -19.19 6.28 -5.85
CA LYS A 42 -20.33 6.87 -6.57
C LYS A 42 -21.70 6.42 -6.03
N GLU A 43 -21.75 5.33 -5.25
CA GLU A 43 -22.96 4.90 -4.51
C GLU A 43 -22.88 5.14 -2.98
N GLY A 44 -21.79 5.74 -2.46
CA GLY A 44 -21.68 6.08 -1.02
C GLY A 44 -20.24 5.96 -0.48
N SER A 45 -19.40 6.95 -0.77
CA SER A 45 -17.99 7.06 -0.34
C SER A 45 -17.75 6.85 1.16
N ASP A 46 -18.60 7.38 2.04
CA ASP A 46 -18.48 7.23 3.51
C ASP A 46 -18.59 5.77 4.00
N SER A 47 -19.24 4.90 3.22
CA SER A 47 -19.45 3.51 3.61
C SER A 47 -18.18 2.67 3.47
N ILE A 48 -17.32 2.99 2.49
CA ILE A 48 -16.20 2.13 2.15
C ILE A 48 -15.04 2.33 3.10
N GLU A 49 -14.69 3.57 3.44
CA GLU A 49 -13.67 3.85 4.46
C GLU A 49 -14.02 3.17 5.79
N LYS A 50 -15.30 3.27 6.18
CA LYS A 50 -15.82 2.64 7.40
C LYS A 50 -15.76 1.11 7.33
N ASN A 51 -16.09 0.53 6.17
CA ASN A 51 -16.01 -0.93 5.95
C ASN A 51 -14.56 -1.43 5.97
N VAL A 52 -13.62 -0.69 5.37
CA VAL A 52 -12.19 -1.02 5.39
C VAL A 52 -11.66 -0.99 6.83
N ASN A 53 -11.93 0.07 7.59
CA ASN A 53 -11.52 0.14 9.00
C ASN A 53 -12.13 -0.98 9.86
N ASN A 54 -13.40 -1.31 9.64
CA ASN A 54 -14.06 -2.42 10.35
C ASN A 54 -13.46 -3.80 10.01
N ALA A 55 -13.12 -4.04 8.74
CA ALA A 55 -12.50 -5.30 8.31
C ALA A 55 -11.12 -5.50 8.93
N ILE A 56 -10.32 -4.44 9.06
CA ILE A 56 -9.00 -4.49 9.72
C ILE A 56 -9.15 -4.80 11.20
N LEU A 57 -10.04 -4.09 11.89
CA LEU A 57 -10.29 -4.32 13.30
C LEU A 57 -10.87 -5.73 13.56
N ALA A 58 -11.61 -6.29 12.60
CA ALA A 58 -12.06 -7.68 12.67
C ALA A 58 -10.91 -8.67 12.45
N ALA A 59 -10.05 -8.44 11.46
CA ALA A 59 -8.88 -9.28 11.18
C ALA A 59 -7.85 -9.26 12.33
N SER A 60 -7.57 -8.07 12.88
CA SER A 60 -6.73 -7.87 14.06
C SER A 60 -7.24 -8.64 15.29
N ARG A 61 -8.56 -8.74 15.45
CA ARG A 61 -9.18 -9.50 16.55
C ARG A 61 -9.25 -11.01 16.27
N ALA A 62 -9.23 -11.41 15.00
CA ALA A 62 -9.39 -12.80 14.59
C ALA A 62 -8.09 -13.61 14.64
N THR A 63 -6.92 -12.96 14.72
CA THR A 63 -5.63 -13.65 14.69
C THR A 63 -4.80 -13.30 15.93
N PRO A 64 -4.55 -14.27 16.84
CA PRO A 64 -3.80 -14.03 18.08
C PRO A 64 -2.29 -13.75 17.86
N ASP A 65 -1.78 -13.96 16.65
CA ASP A 65 -0.38 -13.73 16.25
C ASP A 65 -0.14 -12.38 15.55
N VAL A 66 -1.18 -11.56 15.33
CA VAL A 66 -0.97 -10.25 14.70
C VAL A 66 -0.42 -9.28 15.75
N ILE A 67 0.84 -8.90 15.58
CA ILE A 67 1.52 -7.95 16.46
C ILE A 67 0.92 -6.56 16.23
N GLN A 68 0.66 -5.81 17.31
CA GLN A 68 0.09 -4.46 17.23
C GLN A 68 0.85 -3.53 16.25
N SER A 69 2.17 -3.70 16.14
CA SER A 69 3.01 -2.97 15.19
C SER A 69 2.60 -3.17 13.73
N ASP A 70 2.17 -4.38 13.38
CA ASP A 70 1.80 -4.73 12.02
C ASP A 70 0.46 -4.11 11.66
N ILE A 71 -0.45 -4.01 12.64
CA ILE A 71 -1.74 -3.31 12.50
C ILE A 71 -1.52 -1.81 12.31
N ASP A 72 -0.65 -1.21 13.13
CA ASP A 72 -0.36 0.22 13.05
C ASP A 72 0.29 0.58 11.69
N LEU A 73 1.16 -0.30 11.18
CA LEU A 73 1.74 -0.18 9.85
C LEU A 73 0.67 -0.29 8.75
N LEU A 74 -0.23 -1.27 8.87
CA LEU A 74 -1.32 -1.49 7.91
C LEU A 74 -2.27 -0.28 7.85
N LEU A 75 -2.66 0.25 9.02
CA LEU A 75 -3.49 1.46 9.13
C LEU A 75 -2.80 2.68 8.51
N THR A 76 -1.49 2.83 8.72
CA THR A 76 -0.69 3.91 8.11
C THR A 76 -0.71 3.83 6.58
N HIS A 77 -0.54 2.64 6.01
CA HIS A 77 -0.61 2.44 4.56
C HIS A 77 -2.00 2.75 4.01
N ILE A 78 -3.06 2.31 4.68
CA ILE A 78 -4.44 2.52 4.22
C ILE A 78 -4.85 3.99 4.27
N ASN A 79 -4.49 4.71 5.33
CA ASN A 79 -4.74 6.16 5.40
C ASN A 79 -4.05 6.91 4.25
N ARG A 80 -2.83 6.48 3.87
CA ARG A 80 -2.13 7.02 2.70
C ARG A 80 -2.86 6.71 1.40
N LEU A 81 -3.43 5.51 1.24
CA LEU A 81 -4.26 5.14 0.07
C LEU A 81 -5.54 5.98 -0.04
N LEU A 82 -6.24 6.17 1.08
CA LEU A 82 -7.44 6.99 1.14
C LEU A 82 -7.13 8.45 0.78
N ALA A 83 -6.01 8.99 1.28
CA ALA A 83 -5.57 10.34 0.94
C ALA A 83 -5.28 10.51 -0.56
N VAL A 84 -4.64 9.53 -1.21
CA VAL A 84 -4.40 9.53 -2.67
C VAL A 84 -5.72 9.50 -3.43
N THR A 85 -6.65 8.65 -3.02
CA THR A 85 -7.99 8.57 -3.62
C THR A 85 -8.70 9.91 -3.56
N HIS A 86 -8.69 10.54 -2.38
CA HIS A 86 -9.35 11.82 -2.14
C HIS A 86 -8.70 12.98 -2.94
N TYR A 87 -7.39 12.91 -3.15
CA TYR A 87 -6.66 13.84 -4.01
C TYR A 87 -7.02 13.68 -5.49
N ILE A 88 -7.10 12.44 -5.98
CA ILE A 88 -7.50 12.13 -7.36
C ILE A 88 -8.95 12.60 -7.61
N ASP A 89 -9.86 12.36 -6.67
CA ASP A 89 -11.26 12.81 -6.75
C ASP A 89 -11.36 14.33 -6.94
N LYS A 90 -10.66 15.09 -6.08
CA LYS A 90 -10.61 16.56 -6.14
C LYS A 90 -9.96 17.13 -7.39
N THR A 91 -9.10 16.36 -8.06
CA THR A 91 -8.39 16.81 -9.27
C THR A 91 -9.04 16.32 -10.57
N ALA A 92 -10.02 15.42 -10.47
CA ALA A 92 -10.79 14.91 -11.60
C ALA A 92 -12.09 15.72 -11.89
N GLU A 93 -12.51 16.60 -10.97
CA GLU A 93 -13.53 17.65 -11.19
C GLU A 93 -12.95 18.91 -11.86
#